data_AF-A0A5N7DTK4-F1
#
_entry.id   AF-A0A5N7DTK4-F1
#
_cell.length_a   1.000
_cell.length_b   1.000
_cell.length_c   1.000
_cell.angle_alpha   90.00
_cell.angle_beta   90.00
_cell.angle_gamma   90.00
#
_symmetry.space_group_name_H-M   'P 1'
#
loop_
_entity.id
_entity.type
_entity.pdbx_description
1 polymer ?
#
loop_
_entity_poly.entity_id
_entity_poly.type
_entity_poly.pdbx_seq_one_letter_code
_entity_poly.pdbx_strand_id
1 'polypeptide(L)'
;MNLHRPLSSFILTSVVRRQCHRQLHSFTRRLFKLPSPPPHPSAHHHDLPSFLSYAERTSLSPTTTAYIGMHYEYIVQRTLRSSAFTLHRVGGRDDAGIDLVGTWHLPHREHPLRVIVQCKSLKTKLGPNLVRELEGTFNLSPVGWRTGDEVGILVSPREATKGVRDTLARSTYPLMWMMIERDGALRQVLWNGKAEQLGLVNLGVEVRYSADEDADSSKGVVLTWDGDEIPDMEQVESRVSAVEDSWLRSWDDGGQRNKSELLDAVQKLFPEEKPLLFGTGACSALTDADRMKVIQFLDSKSAPVEAVSDMKPTST
;
A
#
# COMPACT_ATOMS: atom_id res chain seq x y z
N MET A 1 -34.01 -23.11 50.65
CA MET A 1 -33.21 -21.88 50.71
C MET A 1 -32.61 -21.64 49.33
N ASN A 2 -33.13 -20.62 48.65
CA ASN A 2 -32.69 -20.14 47.35
C ASN A 2 -31.32 -19.48 47.46
N LEU A 3 -30.39 -19.79 46.55
CA LEU A 3 -29.33 -18.87 46.18
C LEU A 3 -29.22 -18.82 44.64
N HIS A 4 -29.88 -17.81 44.07
CA HIS A 4 -29.58 -17.31 42.74
C HIS A 4 -28.16 -16.73 42.74
N ARG A 5 -27.28 -17.21 41.86
CA ARG A 5 -26.08 -16.48 41.44
C ARG A 5 -26.41 -15.68 40.18
N PRO A 6 -25.98 -14.42 40.07
CA PRO A 6 -26.32 -13.58 38.92
C PRO A 6 -25.51 -14.01 37.70
N LEU A 7 -26.18 -14.02 36.55
CA LEU A 7 -25.54 -14.05 35.24
C LEU A 7 -24.82 -12.72 35.04
N SER A 8 -23.50 -12.71 35.21
CA SER A 8 -22.66 -11.61 34.76
C SER A 8 -22.65 -11.62 33.23
N SER A 9 -23.42 -10.71 32.64
CA SER A 9 -23.29 -10.29 31.25
C SER A 9 -21.88 -9.74 31.04
N PHE A 10 -20.97 -10.58 30.58
CA PHE A 10 -19.70 -10.13 30.03
C PHE A 10 -19.99 -9.67 28.60
N ILE A 11 -20.18 -8.36 28.46
CA ILE A 11 -20.12 -7.67 27.18
C ILE A 11 -18.70 -7.90 26.64
N LEU A 12 -18.56 -8.82 25.69
CA LEU A 12 -17.37 -8.93 24.84
C LEU A 12 -17.25 -7.61 24.06
N THR A 13 -16.49 -6.68 24.60
CA THR A 13 -15.93 -5.58 23.82
C THR A 13 -14.91 -6.19 22.88
N SER A 14 -15.33 -6.57 21.67
CA SER A 14 -14.38 -6.77 20.58
C SER A 14 -13.63 -5.45 20.45
N VAL A 15 -12.34 -5.44 20.76
CA VAL A 15 -11.48 -4.28 20.53
C VAL A 15 -11.37 -4.15 19.01
N VAL A 16 -12.34 -3.45 18.40
CA VAL A 16 -12.21 -2.94 17.06
C VAL A 16 -11.07 -1.93 17.15
N ARG A 17 -9.83 -2.37 16.87
CA ARG A 17 -8.73 -1.45 16.59
C ARG A 17 -9.26 -0.49 15.53
N ARG A 18 -9.48 0.77 15.90
CA ARG A 18 -9.80 1.82 14.93
C ARG A 18 -8.58 1.92 14.02
N GLN A 19 -8.67 1.31 12.84
CA GLN A 19 -7.71 1.54 11.77
C GLN A 19 -7.82 3.03 11.43
N CYS A 20 -6.85 3.81 11.90
CA CYS A 20 -6.76 5.21 11.57
C CYS A 20 -6.09 5.28 10.19
N HIS A 21 -6.89 5.54 9.15
CA HIS A 21 -6.33 5.76 7.83
C HIS A 21 -5.58 7.09 7.82
N ARG A 22 -4.27 7.06 8.05
CA ARG A 22 -3.42 8.24 7.87
C ARG A 22 -2.98 8.28 6.42
N GLN A 23 -3.63 9.13 5.62
CA GLN A 23 -3.11 9.43 4.30
C GLN A 23 -1.74 10.08 4.42
N LEU A 24 -0.71 9.45 3.86
CA LEU A 24 0.62 10.03 3.77
C LEU A 24 0.54 11.36 3.01
N HIS A 25 1.11 12.41 3.61
CA HIS A 25 1.12 13.76 3.06
C HIS A 25 1.93 13.80 1.75
N SER A 26 1.63 14.78 0.87
CA SER A 26 2.30 14.93 -0.43
C SER A 26 3.84 14.96 -0.31
N PHE A 27 4.35 15.68 0.69
CA PHE A 27 5.78 15.72 1.02
C PHE A 27 6.35 14.32 1.29
N THR A 28 5.76 13.56 2.21
CA THR A 28 6.16 12.20 2.55
C THR A 28 6.16 11.30 1.32
N ARG A 29 5.10 11.36 0.50
CA ARG A 29 5.03 10.56 -0.72
C ARG A 29 6.17 10.87 -1.67
N ARG A 30 6.48 12.14 -1.89
CA ARG A 30 7.61 12.56 -2.73
C ARG A 30 8.95 12.10 -2.16
N LEU A 31 9.15 12.25 -0.85
CA LEU A 31 10.38 11.84 -0.16
C LEU A 31 10.67 10.34 -0.33
N PHE A 32 9.64 9.50 -0.26
CA PHE A 32 9.76 8.04 -0.43
C PHE A 32 9.47 7.54 -1.86
N LYS A 33 9.38 8.45 -2.84
CA LYS A 33 9.07 8.13 -4.26
C LYS A 33 7.81 7.25 -4.44
N LEU A 34 6.81 7.49 -3.59
CA LEU A 34 5.52 6.83 -3.65
C LEU A 34 4.68 7.44 -4.77
N PRO A 35 3.84 6.64 -5.45
CA PRO A 35 2.99 7.16 -6.49
C PRO A 35 1.89 8.03 -5.86
N SER A 36 1.44 9.02 -6.60
CA SER A 36 0.25 9.79 -6.22
C SER A 36 -0.96 8.85 -6.22
N PRO A 37 -1.83 8.89 -5.20
CA PRO A 37 -3.07 8.13 -5.22
C PRO A 37 -3.88 8.44 -6.48
N PRO A 38 -4.44 7.43 -7.16
CA PRO A 38 -5.35 7.68 -8.26
C PRO A 38 -6.61 8.40 -7.75
N PRO A 39 -7.30 9.18 -8.61
CA PRO A 39 -8.61 9.71 -8.28
C PRO A 39 -9.56 8.58 -7.88
N HIS A 40 -10.30 8.76 -6.79
CA HIS A 40 -11.25 7.76 -6.35
C HIS A 40 -12.46 7.71 -7.30
N PRO A 41 -12.93 6.54 -7.74
CA PRO A 41 -14.01 6.40 -8.73
C PRO A 41 -15.39 6.83 -8.21
N SER A 42 -15.54 7.00 -6.89
CA SER A 42 -16.79 7.43 -6.25
C SER A 42 -16.58 8.69 -5.42
N ALA A 43 -17.53 9.61 -5.49
CA ALA A 43 -17.59 10.81 -4.65
C ALA A 43 -18.30 10.57 -3.30
N HIS A 44 -18.86 9.38 -3.07
CA HIS A 44 -19.74 9.12 -1.92
C HIS A 44 -19.15 8.19 -0.86
N HIS A 45 -18.16 7.39 -1.23
CA HIS A 45 -17.51 6.43 -0.35
C HIS A 45 -16.06 6.24 -0.81
N HIS A 46 -15.18 5.90 0.13
CA HIS A 46 -13.74 5.71 -0.11
C HIS A 46 -13.13 4.58 0.73
N ASP A 47 -13.92 3.98 1.62
CA ASP A 47 -13.55 2.87 2.49
C ASP A 47 -14.80 2.01 2.80
N LEU A 48 -14.59 0.89 3.49
CA LEU A 48 -15.70 -0.02 3.85
C LEU A 48 -16.79 0.67 4.69
N PRO A 49 -16.47 1.41 5.78
CA PRO A 49 -17.49 2.11 6.56
C PRO A 49 -18.32 3.11 5.75
N SER A 50 -17.67 3.99 4.96
CA SER A 50 -18.37 4.98 4.16
C SER A 50 -19.22 4.34 3.05
N PHE A 51 -18.78 3.21 2.48
CA PHE A 51 -19.57 2.44 1.53
C PHE A 51 -20.83 1.85 2.17
N LEU A 52 -20.72 1.26 3.36
CA LEU A 52 -21.87 0.72 4.09
C LEU A 52 -22.88 1.82 4.43
N SER A 53 -22.43 2.96 4.94
CA SER A 53 -23.30 4.12 5.22
C SER A 53 -23.94 4.67 3.94
N TYR A 54 -23.22 4.69 2.81
CA TYR A 54 -23.77 5.07 1.52
C TYR A 54 -24.86 4.10 1.05
N ALA A 55 -24.59 2.79 1.13
CA ALA A 55 -25.52 1.75 0.70
C ALA A 55 -26.80 1.75 1.53
N GLU A 56 -26.71 1.96 2.85
CA GLU A 56 -27.86 2.11 3.73
C GLU A 56 -28.69 3.34 3.34
N ARG A 57 -28.05 4.52 3.23
CA ARG A 57 -28.72 5.78 2.88
C ARG A 57 -29.40 5.75 1.52
N THR A 58 -28.85 5.03 0.55
CA THR A 58 -29.39 4.90 -0.81
C THR A 58 -30.22 3.64 -1.02
N SER A 59 -30.39 2.82 0.03
CA SER A 59 -31.13 1.55 -0.03
C SER A 59 -30.63 0.61 -1.14
N LEU A 60 -29.31 0.55 -1.34
CA LEU A 60 -28.71 -0.38 -2.29
C LEU A 60 -28.98 -1.82 -1.86
N SER A 61 -29.49 -2.62 -2.79
CA SER A 61 -29.79 -4.02 -2.53
C SER A 61 -28.49 -4.84 -2.34
N PRO A 62 -28.31 -5.50 -1.17
CA PRO A 62 -27.11 -6.29 -0.88
C PRO A 62 -26.96 -7.55 -1.74
N THR A 63 -28.01 -7.94 -2.47
CA THR A 63 -28.02 -9.15 -3.31
C THR A 63 -27.52 -8.89 -4.73
N THR A 64 -27.35 -7.63 -5.11
CA THR A 64 -26.87 -7.24 -6.43
C THR A 64 -25.40 -7.59 -6.61
N THR A 65 -25.00 -7.96 -7.83
CA THR A 65 -23.60 -8.24 -8.16
C THR A 65 -22.71 -7.01 -7.95
N ALA A 66 -23.22 -5.82 -8.24
CA ALA A 66 -22.52 -4.56 -8.01
C ALA A 66 -22.22 -4.32 -6.53
N TYR A 67 -23.22 -4.46 -5.64
CA TYR A 67 -22.99 -4.35 -4.20
C TYR A 67 -21.99 -5.40 -3.71
N ILE A 68 -22.18 -6.66 -4.12
CA ILE A 68 -21.33 -7.78 -3.69
C ILE A 68 -19.87 -7.56 -4.13
N GLY A 69 -19.64 -7.13 -5.37
CA GLY A 69 -18.31 -6.82 -5.89
C GLY A 69 -17.66 -5.68 -5.12
N MET A 70 -18.35 -4.54 -5.03
CA MET A 70 -17.83 -3.35 -4.36
C MET A 70 -17.57 -3.57 -2.86
N HIS A 71 -18.47 -4.25 -2.16
CA HIS A 71 -18.27 -4.64 -0.77
C HIS A 71 -17.03 -5.53 -0.61
N TYR A 72 -16.85 -6.48 -1.53
CA TYR A 72 -15.71 -7.39 -1.51
C TYR A 72 -14.38 -6.68 -1.79
N GLU A 73 -14.35 -5.75 -2.74
CA GLU A 73 -13.18 -4.91 -3.00
C GLU A 73 -12.75 -4.13 -1.74
N TYR A 74 -13.71 -3.57 -1.01
CA TYR A 74 -13.43 -2.87 0.25
C TYR A 74 -12.97 -3.78 1.38
N ILE A 75 -13.48 -5.01 1.46
CA ILE A 75 -12.94 -6.02 2.38
C ILE A 75 -11.48 -6.33 2.04
N VAL A 76 -11.16 -6.61 0.78
CA VAL A 76 -9.79 -6.92 0.34
C VAL A 76 -8.86 -5.75 0.63
N GLN A 77 -9.28 -4.52 0.29
CA GLN A 77 -8.53 -3.30 0.59
C GLN A 77 -8.19 -3.19 2.09
N ARG A 78 -9.17 -3.46 2.96
CA ARG A 78 -9.02 -3.38 4.41
C ARG A 78 -8.17 -4.53 4.97
N THR A 79 -8.41 -5.76 4.53
CA THR A 79 -7.72 -6.96 5.00
C THR A 79 -6.22 -6.87 4.72
N LEU A 80 -5.84 -6.47 3.49
CA LEU A 80 -4.44 -6.45 3.10
C LEU A 80 -3.61 -5.37 3.81
N ARG A 81 -4.23 -4.40 4.50
CA ARG A 81 -3.49 -3.51 5.41
C ARG A 81 -2.75 -4.28 6.51
N SER A 82 -3.28 -5.43 6.94
CA SER A 82 -2.59 -6.27 7.94
C SER A 82 -1.28 -6.88 7.45
N SER A 83 -0.97 -6.78 6.16
CA SER A 83 0.28 -7.26 5.56
C SER A 83 0.99 -6.16 4.79
N ALA A 84 0.97 -4.93 5.32
CA ALA A 84 1.68 -3.76 4.78
C ALA A 84 1.27 -3.31 3.37
N PHE A 85 0.03 -3.58 2.95
CA PHE A 85 -0.50 -3.00 1.72
C PHE A 85 -1.18 -1.64 1.97
N THR A 86 -0.93 -0.70 1.06
CA THR A 86 -1.78 0.48 0.87
C THR A 86 -2.41 0.39 -0.51
N LEU A 87 -3.73 0.16 -0.55
CA LEU A 87 -4.49 -0.03 -1.79
C LEU A 87 -5.49 1.10 -1.99
N HIS A 88 -5.70 1.46 -3.25
CA HIS A 88 -6.64 2.47 -3.71
C HIS A 88 -7.59 1.81 -4.71
N ARG A 89 -8.89 1.96 -4.48
CA ARG A 89 -9.91 1.47 -5.41
C ARG A 89 -9.87 2.31 -6.69
N VAL A 90 -9.79 1.63 -7.83
CA VAL A 90 -9.90 2.23 -9.18
C VAL A 90 -10.99 1.56 -10.01
N GLY A 91 -11.52 0.43 -9.55
CA GLY A 91 -12.54 -0.36 -10.23
C GLY A 91 -13.80 0.45 -10.55
N GLY A 92 -14.30 0.30 -11.76
CA GLY A 92 -15.33 1.15 -12.34
C GLY A 92 -15.61 0.81 -13.80
N ARG A 93 -16.31 1.69 -14.50
CA ARG A 93 -16.51 1.52 -15.93
C ARG A 93 -15.16 1.73 -16.64
N ASP A 94 -14.79 0.80 -17.52
CA ASP A 94 -13.57 0.83 -18.33
C ASP A 94 -12.24 0.72 -17.54
N ASP A 95 -12.26 0.04 -16.39
CA ASP A 95 -11.10 -0.17 -15.50
C ASP A 95 -10.10 -1.25 -15.97
N ALA A 96 -10.26 -1.77 -17.19
CA ALA A 96 -9.47 -2.87 -17.75
C ALA A 96 -9.42 -4.14 -16.87
N GLY A 97 -10.37 -4.31 -15.94
CA GLY A 97 -10.40 -5.41 -14.99
C GLY A 97 -9.47 -5.23 -13.78
N ILE A 98 -8.95 -4.03 -13.53
CA ILE A 98 -8.18 -3.70 -12.32
C ILE A 98 -9.12 -3.06 -11.30
N ASP A 99 -9.28 -3.70 -10.15
CA ASP A 99 -10.20 -3.21 -9.11
C ASP A 99 -9.48 -2.31 -8.11
N LEU A 100 -8.26 -2.68 -7.70
CA LEU A 100 -7.42 -1.91 -6.79
C LEU A 100 -5.99 -1.77 -7.34
N VAL A 101 -5.34 -0.65 -7.03
CA VAL A 101 -3.91 -0.45 -7.25
C VAL A 101 -3.26 0.07 -5.98
N GLY A 102 -1.98 -0.22 -5.77
CA GLY A 102 -1.33 0.29 -4.58
C GLY A 102 0.13 -0.04 -4.42
N THR A 103 0.59 0.05 -3.19
CA THR A 103 1.97 -0.24 -2.81
C THR A 103 2.01 -1.30 -1.72
N TRP A 104 2.95 -2.23 -1.85
CA TRP A 104 3.23 -3.24 -0.84
C TRP A 104 4.59 -2.99 -0.20
N HIS A 105 4.58 -2.68 1.10
CA HIS A 105 5.76 -2.26 1.85
C HIS A 105 6.38 -3.45 2.58
N LEU A 106 7.36 -4.08 1.92
CA LEU A 106 8.01 -5.27 2.46
C LEU A 106 9.24 -4.90 3.30
N PRO A 107 9.53 -5.63 4.39
CA PRO A 107 10.77 -5.48 5.15
C PRO A 107 12.00 -5.61 4.24
N HIS A 108 13.07 -4.88 4.58
CA HIS A 108 14.36 -4.91 3.87
C HIS A 108 14.33 -4.54 2.38
N ARG A 109 13.17 -4.24 1.80
CA ARG A 109 13.06 -3.65 0.46
C ARG A 109 13.08 -2.13 0.58
N GLU A 110 13.94 -1.51 -0.22
CA GLU A 110 14.05 -0.05 -0.22
C GLU A 110 12.86 0.64 -0.90
N HIS A 111 12.23 -0.02 -1.89
CA HIS A 111 11.07 0.49 -2.62
C HIS A 111 9.88 -0.42 -2.38
N PRO A 112 8.70 0.13 -2.04
CA PRO A 112 7.50 -0.67 -2.01
C PRO A 112 7.15 -1.12 -3.43
N LEU A 113 6.78 -2.39 -3.55
CA LEU A 113 6.36 -2.98 -4.81
C LEU A 113 5.07 -2.31 -5.28
N ARG A 114 4.97 -2.06 -6.58
CA ARG A 114 3.70 -1.69 -7.19
C ARG A 114 2.81 -2.94 -7.25
N VAL A 115 1.54 -2.78 -6.92
CA VAL A 115 0.59 -3.89 -6.99
C VAL A 115 -0.65 -3.47 -7.76
N ILE A 116 -1.12 -4.38 -8.61
CA ILE A 116 -2.41 -4.31 -9.28
C ILE A 116 -3.23 -5.49 -8.81
N VAL A 117 -4.46 -5.24 -8.38
CA VAL A 117 -5.30 -6.24 -7.73
C VAL A 117 -6.62 -6.35 -8.48
N GLN A 118 -6.96 -7.58 -8.82
CA GLN A 118 -8.25 -7.94 -9.36
C GLN A 118 -9.02 -8.76 -8.31
N CYS A 119 -10.24 -8.33 -8.01
CA CYS A 119 -11.14 -8.90 -7.02
C CYS A 119 -12.30 -9.62 -7.72
N LYS A 120 -12.42 -10.94 -7.52
CA LYS A 120 -13.52 -11.73 -8.11
C LYS A 120 -14.31 -12.48 -7.05
N SER A 121 -15.45 -11.90 -6.68
CA SER A 121 -16.37 -12.42 -5.66
C SER A 121 -17.47 -13.35 -6.23
N LEU A 122 -17.07 -14.37 -6.99
CA LEU A 122 -18.02 -15.31 -7.60
C LEU A 122 -18.47 -16.41 -6.61
N LYS A 123 -19.67 -16.95 -6.82
CA LYS A 123 -20.17 -18.10 -6.04
C LYS A 123 -19.47 -19.40 -6.44
N THR A 124 -19.11 -19.54 -7.70
CA THR A 124 -18.47 -20.73 -8.29
C THR A 124 -16.95 -20.69 -8.12
N LYS A 125 -16.30 -21.84 -8.35
CA LYS A 125 -14.83 -21.91 -8.42
C LYS A 125 -14.33 -21.14 -9.64
N LEU A 126 -13.14 -20.55 -9.49
CA LEU A 126 -12.53 -19.71 -10.50
C LEU A 126 -11.64 -20.51 -11.45
N GLY A 127 -11.70 -20.16 -12.73
CA GLY A 127 -10.99 -20.81 -13.80
C GLY A 127 -9.67 -20.13 -14.17
N PRO A 128 -8.81 -20.83 -14.94
CA PRO A 128 -7.52 -20.31 -15.40
C PRO A 128 -7.62 -19.14 -16.39
N ASN A 129 -8.81 -18.86 -16.91
CA ASN A 129 -9.05 -17.69 -17.77
C ASN A 129 -8.80 -16.38 -17.02
N LEU A 130 -9.08 -16.31 -15.72
CA LEU A 130 -8.91 -15.10 -14.92
C LEU A 130 -7.43 -14.75 -14.69
N VAL A 131 -6.55 -15.75 -14.64
CA VAL A 131 -5.11 -15.51 -14.60
C VAL A 131 -4.64 -14.81 -15.89
N ARG A 132 -5.14 -15.27 -17.05
CA ARG A 132 -4.83 -14.64 -18.35
C ARG A 132 -5.46 -13.26 -18.52
N GLU A 133 -6.66 -13.07 -17.96
CA GLU A 133 -7.29 -11.74 -17.87
C GLU A 133 -6.40 -10.78 -17.08
N LEU A 134 -5.91 -11.21 -15.92
CA LEU A 134 -4.98 -10.44 -15.09
C LEU A 134 -3.65 -10.16 -15.81
N GLU A 135 -3.08 -11.11 -16.55
CA GLU A 135 -1.88 -10.87 -17.36
C GLU A 135 -2.09 -9.72 -18.36
N GLY A 136 -3.27 -9.65 -18.97
CA GLY A 136 -3.64 -8.58 -19.90
C GLY A 136 -3.67 -7.19 -19.28
N THR A 137 -3.74 -7.07 -17.94
CA THR A 137 -3.87 -5.78 -17.26
C THR A 137 -2.54 -5.07 -17.02
N PHE A 138 -1.40 -5.77 -17.05
CA PHE A 138 -0.08 -5.18 -16.80
C PHE A 138 0.21 -3.99 -17.74
N ASN A 139 -0.07 -4.16 -19.03
CA ASN A 139 0.08 -3.11 -20.04
C ASN A 139 -0.98 -1.99 -19.92
N LEU A 140 -2.03 -2.21 -19.13
CA LEU A 140 -3.17 -1.31 -18.94
C LEU A 140 -3.15 -0.63 -17.56
N SER A 141 -2.22 -0.97 -16.66
CA SER A 141 -2.12 -0.38 -15.32
C SER A 141 -2.10 1.16 -15.33
N PRO A 142 -2.61 1.86 -14.32
CA PRO A 142 -2.56 3.33 -14.29
C PRO A 142 -1.13 3.90 -14.36
N VAL A 143 -0.99 5.15 -14.80
CA VAL A 143 0.29 5.87 -14.78
C VAL A 143 0.85 5.88 -13.35
N GLY A 144 2.14 5.55 -13.20
CA GLY A 144 2.80 5.39 -11.89
C GLY A 144 2.79 3.97 -11.32
N TRP A 145 2.02 3.06 -11.91
CA TRP A 145 1.97 1.63 -11.58
C TRP A 145 2.54 0.70 -12.66
N ARG A 146 2.76 1.21 -13.88
CA ARG A 146 3.55 0.51 -14.92
C ARG A 146 5.03 0.79 -14.69
N THR A 147 5.70 -0.02 -13.88
CA THR A 147 7.12 0.17 -13.56
C THR A 147 8.02 -0.92 -14.15
N GLY A 148 7.43 -2.01 -14.67
CA GLY A 148 8.16 -3.25 -14.96
C GLY A 148 8.56 -4.02 -13.69
N ASP A 149 8.11 -3.54 -12.53
CA ASP A 149 8.41 -4.05 -11.19
C ASP A 149 7.13 -4.09 -10.33
N GLU A 150 6.01 -4.39 -11.00
CA GLU A 150 4.71 -4.54 -10.38
C GLU A 150 4.32 -6.02 -10.22
N VAL A 151 3.51 -6.33 -9.20
CA VAL A 151 2.93 -7.66 -8.97
C VAL A 151 1.43 -7.62 -9.26
N GLY A 152 0.95 -8.60 -10.02
CA GLY A 152 -0.47 -8.83 -10.24
C GLY A 152 -1.05 -9.77 -9.18
N ILE A 153 -2.13 -9.38 -8.53
CA ILE A 153 -2.77 -10.17 -7.48
C ILE A 153 -4.23 -10.46 -7.85
N LEU A 154 -4.58 -11.74 -7.96
CA LEU A 154 -5.97 -12.17 -8.11
C LEU A 154 -6.51 -12.61 -6.75
N VAL A 155 -7.59 -11.96 -6.31
CA VAL A 155 -8.19 -12.18 -4.99
C VAL A 155 -9.60 -12.73 -5.12
N SER A 156 -9.90 -13.80 -4.38
CA SER A 156 -11.19 -14.48 -4.43
C SER A 156 -11.60 -15.12 -3.10
N PRO A 157 -12.90 -15.26 -2.79
CA PRO A 157 -13.32 -15.99 -1.58
C PRO A 157 -13.27 -17.51 -1.76
N ARG A 158 -12.65 -18.01 -2.84
CA ARG A 158 -12.55 -19.43 -3.16
C ARG A 158 -11.09 -19.84 -3.28
N GLU A 159 -10.82 -21.10 -2.95
CA GLU A 159 -9.49 -21.69 -3.11
C GLU A 159 -9.09 -21.74 -4.60
N ALA A 160 -7.80 -21.57 -4.88
CA ALA A 160 -7.26 -21.77 -6.22
C ALA A 160 -7.54 -23.19 -6.71
N THR A 161 -8.06 -23.33 -7.92
CA THR A 161 -8.20 -24.65 -8.56
C THR A 161 -6.83 -25.14 -9.06
N LYS A 162 -6.70 -26.44 -9.35
CA LYS A 162 -5.49 -26.97 -10.00
C LYS A 162 -5.17 -26.19 -11.30
N GLY A 163 -6.18 -25.92 -12.13
CA GLY A 163 -6.01 -25.15 -13.37
C GLY A 163 -5.48 -23.73 -13.13
N VAL A 164 -5.96 -23.06 -12.08
CA VAL A 164 -5.43 -21.75 -11.65
C VAL A 164 -3.98 -21.86 -11.21
N ARG A 165 -3.64 -22.81 -10.32
CA ARG A 165 -2.27 -23.05 -9.86
C ARG A 165 -1.30 -23.31 -11.01
N ASP A 166 -1.69 -24.21 -11.92
CA ASP A 166 -0.90 -24.58 -13.08
C ASP A 166 -0.69 -23.40 -14.04
N THR A 167 -1.70 -22.52 -14.19
CA THR A 167 -1.61 -21.34 -15.07
C THR A 167 -0.77 -20.23 -14.42
N LEU A 168 -0.96 -19.98 -13.12
CA LEU A 168 -0.16 -19.05 -12.33
C LEU A 168 1.33 -19.41 -12.43
N ALA A 169 1.67 -20.69 -12.24
CA ALA A 169 3.03 -21.19 -12.28
C ALA A 169 3.72 -21.05 -13.66
N ARG A 170 2.96 -21.10 -14.76
CA ARG A 170 3.47 -20.95 -16.13
C ARG A 170 3.55 -19.51 -16.62
N SER A 171 2.91 -18.58 -15.91
CA SER A 171 2.88 -17.18 -16.33
C SER A 171 4.28 -16.59 -16.37
N THR A 172 4.53 -15.74 -17.37
CA THR A 172 5.75 -14.94 -17.47
C THR A 172 5.69 -13.65 -16.65
N TYR A 173 4.52 -13.33 -16.10
CA TYR A 173 4.30 -12.16 -15.24
C TYR A 173 4.45 -12.55 -13.76
N PRO A 174 4.90 -11.63 -12.90
CA PRO A 174 4.93 -11.84 -11.44
C PRO A 174 3.50 -11.81 -10.88
N LEU A 175 2.96 -12.98 -10.56
CA LEU A 175 1.57 -13.14 -10.18
C LEU A 175 1.39 -13.79 -8.81
N MET A 176 0.32 -13.40 -8.14
CA MET A 176 -0.14 -13.97 -6.88
C MET A 176 -1.62 -14.31 -6.92
N TRP A 177 -1.99 -15.32 -6.14
CA TRP A 177 -3.36 -15.66 -5.80
C TRP A 177 -3.57 -15.52 -4.30
N MET A 178 -4.67 -14.88 -3.89
CA MET A 178 -5.06 -14.80 -2.49
C MET A 178 -6.50 -15.26 -2.31
N MET A 179 -6.72 -16.19 -1.38
CA MET A 179 -8.05 -16.54 -0.90
C MET A 179 -8.39 -15.67 0.30
N ILE A 180 -9.23 -14.66 0.11
CA ILE A 180 -9.77 -13.81 1.18
C ILE A 180 -11.27 -14.03 1.25
N GLU A 181 -11.75 -14.55 2.38
CA GLU A 181 -13.17 -14.78 2.61
C GLU A 181 -13.95 -13.45 2.72
N ARG A 182 -15.28 -13.54 2.67
CA ARG A 182 -16.16 -12.36 2.67
C ARG A 182 -16.24 -11.66 4.03
N ASP A 183 -15.68 -12.27 5.07
CA ASP A 183 -15.47 -11.67 6.39
C ASP A 183 -14.07 -11.02 6.52
N GLY A 184 -13.22 -11.17 5.50
CA GLY A 184 -11.85 -10.64 5.48
C GLY A 184 -10.80 -11.63 5.95
N ALA A 185 -11.13 -12.88 6.27
CA ALA A 185 -10.13 -13.88 6.65
C ALA A 185 -9.27 -14.30 5.45
N LEU A 186 -7.95 -14.13 5.56
CA LEU A 186 -6.98 -14.65 4.59
C LEU A 186 -6.76 -16.15 4.87
N ARG A 187 -6.96 -17.00 3.86
CA ARG A 187 -6.94 -18.47 3.98
C ARG A 187 -5.86 -19.16 3.14
N GLN A 188 -5.46 -18.55 2.03
CA GLN A 188 -4.46 -19.11 1.12
C GLN A 188 -3.76 -17.97 0.40
N VAL A 189 -2.44 -18.07 0.27
CA VAL A 189 -1.63 -17.21 -0.59
C VAL A 189 -0.73 -18.10 -1.44
N LEU A 190 -0.67 -17.83 -2.74
CA LEU A 190 0.20 -18.50 -3.69
C LEU A 190 0.86 -17.44 -4.56
N TRP A 191 2.07 -17.70 -5.03
CA TRP A 191 2.79 -16.87 -5.99
C TRP A 191 3.61 -17.75 -6.93
N ASN A 192 4.05 -17.20 -8.05
CA ASN A 192 4.86 -17.93 -9.02
C ASN A 192 6.36 -17.54 -8.94
N GLY A 193 7.20 -18.30 -9.65
CA GLY A 193 8.65 -18.01 -9.68
C GLY A 193 9.01 -16.65 -10.27
N LYS A 194 8.12 -16.00 -11.03
CA LYS A 194 8.32 -14.63 -11.50
C LYS A 194 8.16 -13.61 -10.38
N ALA A 195 7.21 -13.83 -9.48
CA ALA A 195 7.07 -13.05 -8.25
C ALA A 195 8.33 -13.22 -7.36
N GLU A 196 8.88 -14.43 -7.25
CA GLU A 196 10.15 -14.67 -6.54
C GLU A 196 11.33 -13.93 -7.18
N GLN A 197 11.46 -13.96 -8.52
CA GLN A 197 12.49 -13.22 -9.26
C GLN A 197 12.39 -11.71 -9.08
N LEU A 198 11.19 -11.19 -8.77
CA LEU A 198 10.95 -9.81 -8.38
C LEU A 198 11.49 -9.47 -6.98
N GLY A 199 12.04 -10.47 -6.28
CA GLY A 199 12.58 -10.40 -4.94
C GLY A 199 11.54 -10.69 -3.86
N LEU A 200 10.58 -11.58 -4.13
CA LEU A 200 9.68 -12.16 -3.12
C LEU A 200 10.16 -13.53 -2.60
N VAL A 201 11.45 -13.84 -2.78
CA VAL A 201 12.06 -15.12 -2.32
C VAL A 201 11.93 -15.37 -0.82
N ASN A 202 11.85 -14.31 -0.03
CA ASN A 202 11.75 -14.38 1.44
C ASN A 202 10.30 -14.37 1.94
N LEU A 203 9.33 -14.28 1.02
CA LEU A 203 7.91 -14.30 1.37
C LEU A 203 7.51 -15.69 1.83
N GLY A 204 6.84 -15.77 2.98
CA GLY A 204 6.31 -16.99 3.55
C GLY A 204 4.83 -16.88 3.91
N VAL A 205 4.24 -18.02 4.27
CA VAL A 205 2.86 -18.11 4.77
C VAL A 205 2.85 -18.97 6.00
N GLU A 206 2.28 -18.46 7.09
CA GLU A 206 2.11 -19.22 8.32
C GLU A 206 0.63 -19.34 8.72
N VAL A 207 0.27 -20.47 9.34
CA VAL A 207 -1.10 -20.72 9.79
C VAL A 207 -1.29 -20.07 11.16
N ARG A 208 -2.30 -19.21 11.28
CA ARG A 208 -2.75 -18.64 12.55
C ARG A 208 -3.93 -19.44 13.08
N TYR A 209 -3.76 -20.01 14.27
CA TYR A 209 -4.84 -20.65 15.02
C TYR A 209 -5.58 -19.60 15.84
N SER A 210 -6.90 -19.52 15.71
CA SER A 210 -7.72 -18.76 16.65
C SER A 210 -7.87 -19.56 17.94
N ALA A 211 -7.78 -18.91 19.10
CA ALA A 211 -7.90 -19.56 20.42
C ALA A 211 -9.33 -19.98 20.79
N ASP A 212 -10.32 -19.74 19.94
CA ASP A 212 -11.70 -20.22 20.15
C ASP A 212 -11.83 -21.67 19.65
N GLU A 213 -11.93 -22.61 20.60
CA GLU A 213 -11.94 -24.07 20.36
C GLU A 213 -13.24 -24.64 19.76
N ASP A 214 -14.21 -23.81 19.36
CA ASP A 214 -15.49 -24.28 18.82
C ASP A 214 -15.74 -23.79 17.39
N ALA A 215 -15.05 -24.39 16.42
CA ALA A 215 -15.54 -24.74 15.08
C ALA A 215 -14.39 -25.20 14.18
N ASP A 216 -14.63 -26.28 13.44
CA ASP A 216 -13.76 -26.93 12.45
C ASP A 216 -13.43 -26.05 11.20
N SER A 217 -13.34 -24.72 11.33
CA SER A 217 -13.32 -23.78 10.19
C SER A 217 -12.53 -22.48 10.35
N SER A 218 -11.70 -22.28 11.37
CA SER A 218 -11.09 -20.95 11.64
C SER A 218 -9.57 -20.82 11.39
N LYS A 219 -8.92 -21.75 10.67
CA LYS A 219 -7.48 -21.61 10.35
C LYS A 219 -7.24 -20.46 9.36
N GLY A 220 -6.81 -19.31 9.85
CA GLY A 220 -6.36 -18.20 9.02
C GLY A 220 -4.90 -18.39 8.61
N VAL A 221 -4.43 -17.62 7.64
CA VAL A 221 -3.00 -17.52 7.33
C VAL A 221 -2.53 -16.08 7.39
N VAL A 222 -1.25 -15.90 7.67
CA VAL A 222 -0.55 -14.61 7.65
C VAL A 222 0.63 -14.67 6.71
N LEU A 223 0.98 -13.51 6.16
CA LEU A 223 2.19 -13.36 5.36
C LEU A 223 3.38 -13.09 6.26
N THR A 224 4.47 -13.80 6.01
CA THR A 224 5.74 -13.62 6.71
C THR A 224 6.83 -13.19 5.74
N TRP A 225 7.88 -12.57 6.28
CA TRP A 225 9.08 -12.19 5.56
C TRP A 225 10.29 -12.69 6.34
N ASP A 226 11.09 -13.57 5.75
CA ASP A 226 12.21 -14.25 6.42
C ASP A 226 11.78 -15.00 7.70
N GLY A 227 10.53 -15.48 7.74
CA GLY A 227 9.94 -16.18 8.89
C GLY A 227 9.28 -15.28 9.93
N ASP A 228 9.48 -13.96 9.86
CA ASP A 228 8.81 -13.02 10.76
C ASP A 228 7.51 -12.50 10.16
N GLU A 229 6.48 -12.27 10.98
CA GLU A 229 5.22 -11.67 10.49
C GLU A 229 5.47 -10.29 9.87
N ILE A 230 4.94 -10.07 8.66
CA ILE A 230 5.02 -8.76 8.01
C ILE A 230 4.27 -7.74 8.87
N PRO A 231 4.84 -6.54 9.13
CA PRO A 231 4.17 -5.53 9.92
C PRO A 231 2.84 -5.10 9.27
N ASP A 232 1.87 -4.69 10.10
CA ASP A 232 0.68 -4.02 9.57
C ASP A 232 1.03 -2.64 8.98
N MET A 233 0.15 -2.12 8.14
CA MET A 233 0.37 -0.85 7.45
C MET A 233 0.42 0.34 8.43
N GLU A 234 -0.24 0.26 9.58
CA GLU A 234 -0.17 1.29 10.62
C GLU A 234 1.26 1.40 11.21
N GLN A 235 1.91 0.25 11.46
CA GLN A 235 3.31 0.19 11.89
C GLN A 235 4.25 0.75 10.81
N VAL A 236 4.00 0.41 9.54
CA VAL A 236 4.76 0.95 8.41
C VAL A 236 4.59 2.47 8.30
N GLU A 237 3.37 2.99 8.37
CA GLU A 237 3.09 4.44 8.36
C GLU A 237 3.81 5.15 9.50
N SER A 238 3.80 4.57 10.71
CA SER A 238 4.55 5.12 11.85
C SER A 238 6.06 5.16 11.60
N ARG A 239 6.62 4.12 10.98
CA ARG A 239 8.04 4.06 10.62
C ARG A 239 8.39 5.10 9.56
N VAL A 240 7.54 5.25 8.54
CA VAL A 240 7.68 6.27 7.48
C VAL A 240 7.76 7.67 8.09
N SER A 241 6.86 8.00 9.02
CA SER A 241 6.90 9.29 9.73
C SER A 241 8.20 9.47 10.54
N ALA A 242 8.63 8.45 11.28
CA ALA A 242 9.87 8.53 12.07
C ALA A 242 11.12 8.74 11.19
N VAL A 243 11.16 8.09 10.03
CA VAL A 243 12.25 8.23 9.06
C VAL A 243 12.21 9.60 8.38
N GLU A 244 11.02 10.13 8.05
CA GLU A 244 10.87 11.51 7.57
C GLU A 244 11.47 12.51 8.58
N ASP A 245 11.10 12.39 9.86
CA ASP A 245 11.61 13.30 10.89
C ASP A 245 13.13 13.19 11.06
N SER A 246 13.67 11.96 11.00
CA SER A 246 15.12 11.74 11.06
C SER A 246 15.83 12.33 9.84
N TRP A 247 15.24 12.18 8.65
CA TRP A 247 15.80 12.73 7.42
C TRP A 247 15.83 14.26 7.49
N LEU A 248 14.72 14.89 7.88
CA LEU A 248 14.65 16.35 8.05
C LEU A 248 15.68 16.87 9.06
N ARG A 249 15.82 16.21 10.21
CA ARG A 249 16.83 16.54 11.22
C ARG A 249 18.27 16.44 10.70
N SER A 250 18.53 15.56 9.74
CA SER A 250 19.87 15.42 9.16
C SER A 250 20.26 16.58 8.23
N TRP A 251 19.31 17.44 7.87
CA TRP A 251 19.53 18.65 7.06
C TRP A 251 19.40 19.93 7.88
N ASP A 252 18.98 19.82 9.13
CA ASP A 252 18.62 20.97 9.95
C ASP A 252 19.83 21.46 10.76
N ASP A 253 20.16 22.74 10.57
CA ASP A 253 21.21 23.46 11.30
C ASP A 253 20.62 24.61 12.14
N GLY A 254 19.33 24.53 12.54
CA GLY A 254 18.70 25.52 13.42
C GLY A 254 17.28 25.97 13.07
N GLY A 255 16.54 25.25 12.23
CA GLY A 255 15.07 25.25 12.20
C GLY A 255 14.38 26.19 11.21
N GLN A 256 15.04 26.68 10.16
CA GLN A 256 14.42 27.67 9.24
C GLN A 256 14.30 27.26 7.76
N ARG A 257 14.80 26.11 7.31
CA ARG A 257 14.74 25.75 5.88
C ARG A 257 13.36 25.20 5.49
N ASN A 258 12.81 25.70 4.39
CA ASN A 258 11.58 25.18 3.81
C ASN A 258 11.81 23.74 3.33
N LYS A 259 11.17 22.76 3.98
CA LYS A 259 11.35 21.34 3.67
C LYS A 259 11.04 20.99 2.21
N SER A 260 10.09 21.68 1.58
CA SER A 260 9.72 21.42 0.19
C SER A 260 10.84 21.85 -0.76
N GLU A 261 11.43 23.02 -0.54
CA GLU A 261 12.55 23.52 -1.36
C GLU A 261 13.80 22.65 -1.20
N LEU A 262 14.06 22.20 0.03
CA LEU A 262 15.12 21.24 0.31
C LEU A 262 14.92 19.94 -0.49
N LEU A 263 13.72 19.36 -0.42
CA LEU A 263 13.42 18.15 -1.17
C LEU A 263 13.54 18.37 -2.70
N ASP A 264 13.10 19.52 -3.21
CA ASP A 264 13.26 19.87 -4.63
C ASP A 264 14.74 19.93 -5.03
N ALA A 265 15.60 20.51 -4.18
CA ALA A 265 17.05 20.56 -4.41
C ALA A 265 17.70 19.17 -4.38
N VAL A 266 17.35 18.34 -3.39
CA VAL A 266 17.85 16.96 -3.29
C VAL A 266 17.42 16.16 -4.52
N GLN A 267 16.14 16.20 -4.91
CA GLN A 267 15.65 15.46 -6.07
C GLN A 267 16.27 15.93 -7.39
N LYS A 268 16.64 17.21 -7.48
CA LYS A 268 17.30 17.76 -8.67
C LYS A 268 18.76 17.31 -8.79
N LEU A 269 19.51 17.30 -7.69
CA LEU A 269 20.94 16.97 -7.68
C LEU A 269 21.19 15.47 -7.55
N PHE A 270 20.33 14.77 -6.82
CA PHE A 270 20.41 13.35 -6.49
C PHE A 270 19.04 12.70 -6.71
N PRO A 271 18.61 12.51 -7.97
CA PRO A 271 17.28 11.97 -8.27
C PRO A 271 17.07 10.56 -7.73
N GLU A 272 18.16 9.80 -7.54
CA GLU A 272 18.12 8.46 -6.96
C GLU A 272 18.01 8.44 -5.43
N GLU A 273 18.32 9.54 -4.75
CA GLU A 273 18.29 9.64 -3.29
C GLU A 273 16.88 9.50 -2.72
N LYS A 274 16.79 8.79 -1.59
CA LYS A 274 15.59 8.66 -0.76
C LYS A 274 15.95 8.04 0.59
N PRO A 275 15.10 8.19 1.61
CA PRO A 275 15.36 7.56 2.89
C PRO A 275 15.20 6.04 2.89
N LEU A 276 16.03 5.35 3.68
CA LEU A 276 15.95 3.91 3.91
C LEU A 276 14.94 3.61 5.02
N LEU A 277 13.82 2.94 4.68
CA LEU A 277 12.72 2.71 5.63
C LEU A 277 13.04 1.64 6.70
N PHE A 278 13.71 0.56 6.29
CA PHE A 278 14.02 -0.61 7.12
C PHE A 278 15.53 -0.81 7.38
N GLY A 279 16.37 0.18 7.08
CA GLY A 279 17.83 0.09 7.31
C GLY A 279 18.22 0.27 8.79
N THR A 280 19.34 -0.33 9.19
CA THR A 280 19.94 -0.25 10.54
C THR A 280 20.98 0.88 10.69
N GLY A 281 21.02 1.84 9.76
CA GLY A 281 22.03 2.90 9.73
C GLY A 281 21.46 4.30 9.41
N ALA A 282 22.25 5.11 8.69
CA ALA A 282 21.84 6.44 8.26
C ALA A 282 20.56 6.39 7.41
N CYS A 283 19.66 7.35 7.64
CA CYS A 283 18.39 7.48 6.92
C CYS A 283 18.56 8.07 5.50
N SER A 284 19.76 8.15 4.96
CA SER A 284 20.11 8.75 3.67
C SER A 284 21.42 8.15 3.17
N ALA A 285 21.55 7.99 1.85
CA ALA A 285 22.80 7.51 1.25
C ALA A 285 23.79 8.66 0.92
N LEU A 286 23.37 9.92 1.08
CA LEU A 286 24.22 11.07 0.79
C LEU A 286 25.34 11.25 1.81
N THR A 287 26.54 11.48 1.28
CA THR A 287 27.72 11.85 2.06
C THR A 287 27.64 13.30 2.52
N ASP A 288 28.48 13.69 3.49
CA ASP A 288 28.58 15.09 3.93
C ASP A 288 28.96 16.04 2.79
N ALA A 289 29.79 15.58 1.85
CA ALA A 289 30.14 16.36 0.66
C ALA A 289 28.94 16.57 -0.27
N ASP A 290 28.07 15.57 -0.43
CA ASP A 290 26.85 15.70 -1.21
C ASP A 290 25.84 16.62 -0.54
N ARG A 291 25.71 16.53 0.79
CA ARG A 291 24.90 17.45 1.59
C ARG A 291 25.36 18.90 1.41
N MET A 292 26.66 19.16 1.47
CA MET A 292 27.21 20.51 1.23
C MET A 292 26.83 21.05 -0.16
N LYS A 293 26.84 20.22 -1.22
CA LYS A 293 26.41 20.65 -2.57
C LYS A 293 24.95 21.07 -2.60
N VAL A 294 24.07 20.34 -1.91
CA VAL A 294 22.64 20.68 -1.82
C VAL A 294 22.46 22.02 -1.10
N ILE A 295 23.17 22.24 0.00
CA ILE A 295 23.13 23.49 0.77
C ILE A 295 23.62 24.66 -0.08
N GLN A 296 24.77 24.54 -0.75
CA GLN A 296 25.28 25.57 -1.66
C GLN A 296 24.30 25.90 -2.79
N PHE A 297 23.64 24.88 -3.35
CA PHE A 297 22.61 25.08 -4.38
C PHE A 297 21.40 25.88 -3.85
N LEU A 298 20.93 25.57 -2.64
CA LEU A 298 19.83 26.31 -2.00
C LEU A 298 20.23 27.76 -1.71
N ASP A 299 21.41 27.98 -1.14
CA ASP A 299 21.87 29.30 -0.74
C ASP A 299 22.07 30.21 -1.97
N SER A 300 22.53 29.65 -3.10
CA SER A 300 22.66 30.36 -4.39
C SER A 300 21.33 30.83 -4.99
N LYS A 301 20.22 30.15 -4.67
CA LYS A 301 18.86 30.51 -5.10
C LYS A 301 18.24 31.60 -4.24
N SER A 302 18.65 31.71 -2.97
CA SER A 302 18.18 32.74 -2.03
C SER A 302 18.95 34.07 -2.13
N ALA A 303 20.06 34.11 -2.87
CA ALA A 303 20.80 35.35 -3.10
C ALA A 303 19.96 36.34 -3.94
N PRO A 304 19.79 37.60 -3.52
CA PRO A 304 19.12 38.61 -4.31
C PRO A 304 19.87 38.82 -5.64
N VAL A 305 19.14 38.91 -6.74
CA VAL A 305 19.66 39.46 -8.00
C VAL A 305 20.08 40.89 -7.69
N GLU A 306 21.38 41.16 -7.58
CA GLU A 306 21.89 42.53 -7.42
C GLU A 306 21.34 43.38 -8.56
N ALA A 307 20.62 44.43 -8.17
CA ALA A 307 20.16 45.47 -9.09
C ALA A 307 21.39 46.07 -9.76
N VAL A 308 21.48 45.92 -11.09
CA VAL A 308 22.41 46.70 -11.90
C VAL A 308 21.95 48.15 -11.81
N SER A 309 22.51 48.89 -10.85
CA SER A 309 22.40 50.34 -10.79
C SER A 309 23.37 50.91 -11.81
N ASP A 310 22.88 51.24 -13.00
CA ASP A 310 23.62 52.03 -13.98
C ASP A 310 23.88 53.44 -13.40
N MET A 311 25.10 53.63 -12.89
CA MET A 311 25.66 54.95 -12.64
C MET A 311 26.12 55.56 -13.98
N LYS A 312 25.38 56.59 -14.41
CA LYS A 312 25.74 57.73 -15.26
C LYS A 312 27.25 57.93 -15.53
N PRO A 313 27.64 58.32 -16.75
CA PRO A 313 28.78 59.19 -16.95
C PRO A 313 28.31 60.63 -17.20
N THR A 314 28.75 61.51 -16.30
CA THR A 314 28.81 62.95 -16.52
C THR A 314 30.10 63.25 -17.30
N SER A 315 29.99 63.95 -18.44
CA SER A 315 31.00 64.82 -19.11
C SER A 315 30.40 65.15 -20.48
N THR A 316 30.37 66.37 -21.02
CA THR A 316 31.01 67.67 -20.73
C THR A 316 30.17 68.72 -21.43
#